data_AF-A0A1R1IIJ7-F1
#
_entry.id   AF-A0A1R1IIJ7-F1
#
_cell.length_a   1.000
_cell.length_b   1.000
_cell.length_c   1.000
_cell.angle_alpha   90.00
_cell.angle_beta   90.00
_cell.angle_gamma   90.00
#
_symmetry.space_group_name_H-M   'P 1'
#
loop_
_entity.id
_entity.type
_entity.pdbx_description
1 polymer ?
#
loop_
_entity_poly.entity_id
_entity_poly.type
_entity_poly.pdbx_seq_one_letter_code
_entity_poly.pdbx_strand_id
1 'polypeptide(L)'
;MTPIEIAELSEDEARALFRRYRFAENGGEPCCNRCGSPAAWTYEDGNLYKCKLCLRQFTLTTNTPFAYRKLPFKTILLILAQFNIAYQGRSAREIRRDLRAKVKNYKTIFVWLHKIRSAMQAWERRTILTDEIEIDGKELKGYIRPKNVRGEKDHYRFPFGAPDRTLHVTLARQRSGPARAWVAKQEQHPVPLFVEVVDPKAVVFSDGGPWGDIRFHCALKRVIHEQHFYTPEACTNWAESGFRVLSGMRMIYRRIIGNYLDLYAAQLTWRLTHVSHSQDDGFAALMGAMMAPGRSPMAGYFLKKKDGGSKRRCQIVDETGKSAEWSPPSNEERRRARKEARRQTGEPKTPRLADARSATRWREGFEFMSAAQFMDNPKAMPLSPGVYGLFLRSGERLFNLAGYFPDPQLPAWDHGVWRNGYIGQGYSLRERVTAHLLGDIDDSPFRQSVLAIHWIAATGEVGDLRSRQASEAALNEWLRREVMIGYKVCGYHRAVEKEMLKRTAAPLNIGDRTPSPFGRLLSNVRQRFREAVAAGWEPPPPKNRPRQRR
;
A
#
# COMPACT_ATOMS: atom_id res chain seq x y z
N MET A 1 20.51 -12.90 31.92
CA MET A 1 21.31 -13.82 31.12
C MET A 1 21.46 -13.26 29.71
N THR A 2 22.69 -13.10 29.26
CA THR A 2 23.02 -12.60 27.93
C THR A 2 23.13 -13.73 26.89
N PRO A 3 23.01 -13.44 25.59
CA PRO A 3 23.28 -14.43 24.53
C PRO A 3 24.68 -15.02 24.58
N ILE A 4 25.67 -14.30 25.12
CA ILE A 4 27.06 -14.76 25.22
C ILE A 4 27.15 -15.84 26.32
N GLU A 5 26.66 -15.56 27.53
CA GLU A 5 26.59 -16.55 28.61
C GLU A 5 25.86 -17.83 28.18
N ILE A 6 24.74 -17.69 27.47
CA ILE A 6 23.99 -18.87 26.97
C ILE A 6 24.77 -19.63 25.89
N ALA A 7 25.62 -18.95 25.12
CA ALA A 7 26.43 -19.59 24.10
C ALA A 7 27.54 -20.46 24.70
N GLU A 8 27.92 -20.25 25.95
CA GLU A 8 28.92 -21.05 26.68
C GLU A 8 28.32 -22.33 27.27
N LEU A 9 27.02 -22.33 27.60
CA LEU A 9 26.35 -23.51 28.15
C LEU A 9 26.40 -24.73 27.23
N SER A 10 26.61 -25.91 27.78
CA SER A 10 26.31 -27.19 27.13
C SER A 10 24.79 -27.36 26.91
N GLU A 11 24.39 -28.37 26.13
CA GLU A 11 22.96 -28.67 25.93
C GLU A 11 22.30 -29.19 27.23
N ASP A 12 23.04 -29.91 28.07
CA ASP A 12 22.55 -30.41 29.35
C ASP A 12 22.40 -29.30 30.39
N GLU A 13 23.33 -28.34 30.45
CA GLU A 13 23.18 -27.14 31.29
C GLU A 13 22.00 -26.28 30.84
N ALA A 14 21.82 -26.10 29.53
CA ALA A 14 20.65 -25.39 28.98
C ALA A 14 19.34 -26.10 29.36
N ARG A 15 19.32 -27.44 29.33
CA ARG A 15 18.18 -28.25 29.75
C ARG A 15 17.92 -28.16 31.25
N ALA A 16 18.96 -28.20 32.07
CA ALA A 16 18.85 -28.02 33.52
C ALA A 16 18.26 -26.64 33.85
N LEU A 17 18.64 -25.59 33.12
CA LEU A 17 18.05 -24.27 33.26
C LEU A 17 16.54 -24.28 32.93
N PHE A 18 16.15 -24.94 31.84
CA PHE A 18 14.74 -25.14 31.49
C PHE A 18 13.96 -25.84 32.61
N ARG A 19 14.54 -26.88 33.21
CA ARG A 19 13.95 -27.61 34.34
C ARG A 19 13.76 -26.70 35.55
N ARG A 20 14.78 -25.91 35.93
CA ARG A 20 14.73 -24.96 37.04
C ARG A 20 13.56 -23.98 36.89
N TYR A 21 13.40 -23.36 35.72
CA TYR A 21 12.29 -22.43 35.48
C TYR A 21 10.93 -23.14 35.39
N ARG A 22 10.86 -24.33 34.79
CA ARG A 22 9.60 -25.04 34.61
C ARG A 22 8.99 -25.50 35.93
N PHE A 23 9.83 -25.89 36.89
CA PHE A 23 9.41 -26.42 38.18
C PHE A 23 9.88 -25.54 39.34
N ALA A 24 9.99 -24.23 39.12
CA ALA A 24 10.48 -23.29 40.12
C ALA A 24 9.66 -23.35 41.42
N GLU A 25 8.34 -23.50 41.31
CA GLU A 25 7.40 -23.67 42.44
C GLU A 25 7.66 -24.93 43.27
N ASN A 26 8.34 -25.94 42.71
CA ASN A 26 8.67 -27.19 43.37
C ASN A 26 10.20 -27.37 43.49
N GLY A 27 10.95 -26.28 43.70
CA GLY A 27 12.40 -26.31 43.90
C GLY A 27 13.22 -26.86 42.73
N GLY A 28 12.64 -26.91 41.52
CA GLY A 28 13.26 -27.52 40.33
C GLY A 28 12.96 -29.01 40.14
N GLU A 29 12.16 -29.63 41.02
CA GLU A 29 11.79 -31.03 40.93
C GLU A 29 10.53 -31.27 40.08
N PRO A 30 10.48 -32.32 39.23
CA PRO A 30 9.39 -32.51 38.28
C PRO A 30 8.01 -32.65 38.92
N CYS A 31 7.10 -31.73 38.63
CA CYS A 31 5.70 -31.80 39.04
C CYS A 31 4.75 -32.06 37.85
N CYS A 32 3.69 -32.82 38.10
CA CYS A 32 2.73 -33.19 37.07
C CYS A 32 1.87 -32.00 36.65
N ASN A 33 1.89 -31.67 35.36
CA ASN A 33 1.10 -30.57 34.79
C ASN A 33 -0.42 -30.83 34.68
N ARG A 34 -0.90 -32.05 34.99
CA ARG A 34 -2.31 -32.43 34.95
C ARG A 34 -2.97 -32.43 36.32
N CYS A 35 -2.32 -33.06 37.31
CA CYS A 35 -2.88 -33.24 38.65
C CYS A 35 -2.11 -32.49 39.75
N GLY A 36 -1.04 -31.76 39.40
CA GLY A 36 -0.24 -31.00 40.37
C GLY A 36 0.70 -31.82 41.25
N SER A 37 0.61 -33.16 41.24
CA SER A 37 1.43 -34.00 42.12
C SER A 37 2.94 -33.79 41.92
N PRO A 38 3.72 -33.55 43.00
CA PRO A 38 5.18 -33.42 42.94
C PRO A 38 5.88 -34.79 42.82
N ALA A 39 5.12 -35.89 42.95
CA ALA A 39 5.66 -37.24 42.86
C ALA A 39 5.70 -37.70 41.40
N ALA A 40 6.90 -37.71 40.80
CA ALA A 40 7.14 -38.22 39.46
C ALA A 40 8.32 -39.20 39.41
N TRP A 41 8.24 -40.21 38.55
CA TRP A 41 9.38 -40.99 38.10
C TRP A 41 10.08 -40.26 36.95
N THR A 42 11.40 -40.29 36.94
CA THR A 42 12.24 -39.82 35.83
C THR A 42 12.77 -41.04 35.10
N TYR A 43 12.60 -41.10 33.78
CA TYR A 43 13.19 -42.17 32.97
C TYR A 43 14.70 -41.98 32.82
N GLU A 44 15.41 -43.04 32.43
CA GLU A 44 16.89 -43.04 32.32
C GLU A 44 17.43 -41.97 31.35
N ASP A 45 16.71 -41.68 30.27
CA ASP A 45 17.07 -40.60 29.33
C ASP A 45 16.88 -39.17 29.90
N GLY A 46 16.26 -39.10 31.09
CA GLY A 46 15.87 -37.91 31.84
C GLY A 46 14.83 -37.03 31.14
N ASN A 47 14.41 -37.36 29.91
CA ASN A 47 13.61 -36.46 29.06
C ASN A 47 12.13 -36.60 29.36
N LEU A 48 11.76 -37.81 29.77
CA LEU A 48 10.41 -38.22 30.08
C LEU A 48 10.25 -38.37 31.58
N TYR A 49 9.13 -37.86 32.07
CA TYR A 49 8.67 -38.04 33.44
C TYR A 49 7.32 -38.75 33.41
N LYS A 50 7.03 -39.56 34.43
CA LYS A 50 5.72 -40.17 34.63
C LYS A 50 5.21 -39.85 36.02
N CYS A 51 4.04 -39.23 36.10
CA CYS A 51 3.42 -38.94 37.39
C CYS A 51 3.08 -40.22 38.14
N LYS A 52 3.39 -40.30 39.44
CA LYS A 52 3.06 -41.46 40.28
C LYS A 52 1.56 -41.58 40.57
N LEU A 53 0.84 -40.46 40.61
CA LEU A 53 -0.59 -40.41 40.91
C LEU A 53 -1.46 -40.70 39.67
N CYS A 54 -1.36 -39.85 38.64
CA CYS A 54 -2.24 -39.97 37.47
C CYS A 54 -1.65 -40.78 36.30
N LEU A 55 -0.46 -41.38 36.50
CA LEU A 55 0.28 -42.21 35.54
C LEU A 55 0.60 -41.55 34.19
N ARG A 56 0.29 -40.25 34.03
CA ARG A 56 0.50 -39.51 32.79
C ARG A 56 1.98 -39.23 32.59
N GLN A 57 2.45 -39.47 31.37
CA GLN A 57 3.79 -39.09 30.94
C GLN A 57 3.83 -37.63 30.47
N PHE A 58 4.92 -36.93 30.78
CA PHE A 58 5.17 -35.56 30.38
C PHE A 58 6.66 -35.29 30.22
N THR A 59 7.02 -34.23 29.50
CA THR A 59 8.38 -33.72 29.34
C THR A 59 8.46 -32.30 29.86
N LEU A 60 9.67 -31.72 29.89
CA LEU A 60 9.89 -30.31 30.25
C LEU A 60 9.06 -29.30 29.42
N THR A 61 8.58 -29.70 28.24
CA THR A 61 7.85 -28.81 27.32
C THR A 61 6.37 -29.17 27.16
N THR A 62 5.89 -30.17 27.91
CA THR A 62 4.48 -30.57 27.82
C THR A 62 3.57 -29.49 28.40
N ASN A 63 2.53 -29.13 27.64
CA ASN A 63 1.59 -28.06 27.98
C ASN A 63 2.24 -26.67 28.15
N THR A 64 3.30 -26.37 27.40
CA THR A 64 3.89 -25.02 27.36
C THR A 64 3.96 -24.50 25.92
N PRO A 65 4.22 -23.20 25.70
CA PRO A 65 4.58 -22.64 24.40
C PRO A 65 5.72 -23.40 23.68
N PHE A 66 6.59 -24.09 24.42
CA PHE A 66 7.69 -24.90 23.89
C PHE A 66 7.26 -26.28 23.37
N ALA A 67 6.00 -26.69 23.54
CA ALA A 67 5.52 -28.00 23.13
C ALA A 67 5.86 -28.33 21.67
N TYR A 68 6.23 -29.60 21.44
CA TYR A 68 6.66 -30.14 20.15
C TYR A 68 7.87 -29.42 19.55
N ARG A 69 8.75 -28.85 20.39
CA ARG A 69 10.00 -28.27 19.92
C ARG A 69 10.83 -29.32 19.18
N LYS A 70 11.48 -28.88 18.10
CA LYS A 70 12.52 -29.63 17.39
C LYS A 70 13.89 -28.98 17.52
N LEU A 71 13.93 -27.72 17.98
CA LEU A 71 15.19 -27.04 18.26
C LEU A 71 15.78 -27.51 19.59
N PRO A 72 17.11 -27.62 19.70
CA PRO A 72 17.81 -27.83 20.98
C PRO A 72 17.46 -26.74 22.00
N PHE A 73 17.49 -27.08 23.30
CA PHE A 73 17.21 -26.17 24.40
C PHE A 73 18.13 -24.95 24.36
N LYS A 74 19.45 -25.15 24.19
CA LYS A 74 20.41 -24.04 24.08
C LYS A 74 20.04 -23.07 22.96
N THR A 75 19.62 -23.60 21.81
CA THR A 75 19.21 -22.76 20.67
C THR A 75 17.96 -21.94 20.98
N ILE A 76 17.01 -22.50 21.73
CA ILE A 76 15.81 -21.78 22.14
C ILE A 76 16.15 -20.67 23.15
N LEU A 77 17.02 -20.95 24.13
CA LEU A 77 17.50 -19.93 25.07
C LEU A 77 18.18 -18.77 24.34
N LEU A 78 19.02 -19.05 23.33
CA LEU A 78 19.66 -18.01 22.52
C LEU A 78 18.64 -17.12 21.80
N ILE A 79 17.56 -17.70 21.27
CA ILE A 79 16.46 -16.93 20.64
C ILE A 79 15.79 -16.05 21.70
N LEU A 80 15.50 -16.58 22.88
CA LEU A 80 14.85 -15.85 23.98
C LEU A 80 15.72 -14.70 24.47
N ALA A 81 17.03 -14.90 24.67
CA ALA A 81 17.93 -13.86 25.15
C ALA A 81 18.15 -12.75 24.11
N GLN A 82 18.35 -13.12 22.84
CA GLN A 82 18.43 -12.12 21.77
C GLN A 82 17.14 -11.33 21.61
N PHE A 83 15.99 -11.99 21.82
CA PHE A 83 14.72 -11.29 21.86
C PHE A 83 14.69 -10.36 23.07
N ASN A 84 15.00 -10.84 24.27
CA ASN A 84 14.88 -10.11 25.53
C ASN A 84 15.69 -8.80 25.55
N ILE A 85 16.95 -8.82 25.12
CA ILE A 85 17.82 -7.62 25.16
C ILE A 85 17.36 -6.53 24.20
N ALA A 86 16.72 -6.89 23.08
CA ALA A 86 16.31 -5.92 22.08
C ALA A 86 15.03 -5.18 22.51
N TYR A 87 15.18 -4.01 23.14
CA TYR A 87 14.06 -3.20 23.64
C TYR A 87 13.02 -2.86 22.55
N GLN A 88 13.45 -2.19 21.47
CA GLN A 88 12.61 -1.93 20.28
C GLN A 88 12.42 -3.16 19.38
N GLY A 89 13.11 -4.27 19.71
CA GLY A 89 13.00 -5.55 19.01
C GLY A 89 14.12 -5.83 18.01
N ARG A 90 14.23 -7.10 17.64
CA ARG A 90 15.10 -7.61 16.57
C ARG A 90 14.28 -8.42 15.58
N SER A 91 14.49 -8.20 14.28
CA SER A 91 13.77 -8.90 13.24
C SER A 91 14.13 -10.39 13.20
N ALA A 92 13.21 -11.23 12.71
CA ALA A 92 13.48 -12.66 12.54
C ALA A 92 14.66 -12.93 11.58
N ARG A 93 14.96 -12.01 10.67
CA ARG A 93 16.09 -12.14 9.74
C ARG A 93 17.43 -11.90 10.42
N GLU A 94 17.50 -10.93 11.34
CA GLU A 94 18.70 -10.63 12.13
C GLU A 94 19.02 -11.81 13.06
N ILE A 95 18.06 -12.27 13.85
CA ILE A 95 18.26 -13.42 14.76
C ILE A 95 18.66 -14.68 13.97
N ARG A 96 18.06 -14.91 12.79
CA ARG A 96 18.48 -16.02 11.90
C ARG A 96 19.92 -15.85 11.41
N ARG A 97 20.39 -14.62 11.14
CA ARG A 97 21.76 -14.37 10.66
C ARG A 97 22.77 -14.73 11.75
N ASP A 98 22.47 -14.38 12.99
CA ASP A 98 23.30 -14.69 14.17
C ASP A 98 23.31 -16.20 14.45
N LEU A 99 22.16 -16.85 14.31
CA LEU A 99 22.00 -18.29 14.53
C LEU A 99 22.12 -19.14 13.26
N ARG A 100 22.72 -18.63 12.17
CA ARG A 100 22.67 -19.26 10.84
C ARG A 100 23.22 -20.70 10.81
N ALA A 101 24.20 -21.01 11.66
CA ALA A 101 24.78 -22.34 11.80
C ALA A 101 23.80 -23.34 12.45
N LYS A 102 22.87 -22.85 13.28
CA LYS A 102 21.91 -23.67 14.05
C LYS A 102 20.51 -23.68 13.44
N VAL A 103 20.09 -22.59 12.82
CA VAL A 103 18.74 -22.41 12.25
C VAL A 103 18.82 -21.91 10.81
N LYS A 104 18.63 -22.81 9.85
CA LYS A 104 18.68 -22.49 8.41
C LYS A 104 17.50 -21.64 7.92
N ASN A 105 16.29 -21.91 8.43
CA ASN A 105 15.06 -21.32 7.89
C ASN A 105 14.54 -20.13 8.72
N TYR A 106 14.30 -18.99 8.07
CA TYR A 106 13.72 -17.81 8.72
C TYR A 106 12.33 -18.07 9.32
N LYS A 107 11.55 -18.98 8.70
CA LYS A 107 10.20 -19.34 9.13
C LYS A 107 10.19 -19.89 10.55
N THR A 108 11.24 -20.63 10.92
CA THR A 108 11.39 -21.19 12.27
C THR A 108 11.52 -20.07 13.31
N ILE A 109 12.42 -19.11 13.08
CA ILE A 109 12.59 -17.94 13.95
C ILE A 109 11.30 -17.12 14.01
N PHE A 110 10.67 -16.86 12.87
CA PHE A 110 9.39 -16.12 12.80
C PHE A 110 8.33 -16.72 13.73
N VAL A 111 8.12 -18.04 13.68
CA VAL A 111 7.16 -18.72 14.57
C VAL A 111 7.57 -18.59 16.03
N TRP A 112 8.85 -18.76 16.35
CA TRP A 112 9.33 -18.61 17.73
C TRP A 112 9.11 -17.19 18.27
N LEU A 113 9.41 -16.15 17.50
CA LEU A 113 9.16 -14.78 17.95
C LEU A 113 7.68 -14.52 18.21
N HIS A 114 6.77 -15.10 17.42
CA HIS A 114 5.34 -14.97 17.68
C HIS A 114 4.83 -15.88 18.79
N LYS A 115 5.48 -17.02 19.07
CA LYS A 115 5.22 -17.80 20.29
C LYS A 115 5.55 -16.97 21.54
N ILE A 116 6.71 -16.31 21.53
CA ILE A 116 7.14 -15.39 22.60
C ILE A 116 6.10 -14.28 22.80
N ARG A 117 5.71 -13.58 21.74
CA ARG A 117 4.67 -12.55 21.83
C ARG A 117 3.32 -13.07 22.32
N SER A 118 2.95 -14.29 21.96
CA SER A 118 1.71 -14.90 22.45
C SER A 118 1.76 -15.18 23.95
N ALA A 119 2.93 -15.56 24.47
CA ALA A 119 3.14 -15.72 25.92
C ALA A 119 3.10 -14.37 26.64
N MET A 120 3.72 -13.33 26.07
CA MET A 120 3.64 -11.96 26.58
C MET A 120 2.19 -11.45 26.62
N GLN A 121 1.41 -11.71 25.58
CA GLN A 121 -0.02 -11.37 25.53
C GLN A 121 -0.83 -12.12 26.59
N ALA A 122 -0.54 -13.41 26.80
CA ALA A 122 -1.23 -14.19 27.83
C ALA A 122 -0.91 -13.68 29.25
N TRP A 123 0.30 -13.21 29.47
CA TRP A 123 0.71 -12.55 30.71
C TRP A 123 -0.04 -11.22 30.90
N GLU A 124 0.03 -10.33 29.90
CA GLU A 124 -0.63 -9.01 29.89
C GLU A 124 -2.13 -9.10 30.17
N ARG A 125 -2.82 -10.11 29.62
CA ARG A 125 -4.26 -10.29 29.80
C ARG A 125 -4.67 -10.54 31.25
N ARG A 126 -3.77 -11.02 32.10
CA ARG A 126 -4.00 -11.30 33.52
C ARG A 126 -3.69 -10.09 34.42
N THR A 127 -3.12 -9.04 33.85
CA THR A 127 -2.72 -7.85 34.58
C THR A 127 -3.92 -6.96 34.85
N ILE A 128 -4.12 -6.56 36.11
CA ILE A 128 -5.06 -5.50 36.51
C ILE A 128 -4.25 -4.21 36.68
N LEU A 129 -4.79 -3.08 36.23
CA LEU A 129 -4.18 -1.76 36.36
C LEU A 129 -4.71 -1.06 37.62
N THR A 130 -3.81 -0.45 38.37
CA THR A 130 -4.08 0.17 39.68
C THR A 130 -3.44 1.55 39.77
N ASP A 131 -3.70 2.30 40.85
CA ASP A 131 -3.09 3.58 41.17
C ASP A 131 -3.25 4.64 40.05
N GLU A 132 -2.15 5.15 39.51
CA GLU A 132 -2.13 6.20 38.49
C GLU A 132 -1.88 5.62 37.10
N ILE A 133 -2.84 5.81 36.18
CA ILE A 133 -2.83 5.19 34.85
C ILE A 133 -2.94 6.24 33.76
N GLU A 134 -2.06 6.22 32.79
CA GLU A 134 -2.13 7.07 31.60
C GLU A 134 -2.67 6.27 30.41
N ILE A 135 -3.75 6.75 29.79
CA ILE A 135 -4.37 6.12 28.60
C ILE A 135 -4.32 7.06 27.40
N ASP A 136 -3.90 6.51 26.26
CA ASP A 136 -3.83 7.25 25.00
C ASP A 136 -4.01 6.32 23.79
N GLY A 137 -4.42 6.88 22.65
CA GLY A 137 -4.70 6.21 21.39
C GLY A 137 -3.70 6.61 20.30
N LYS A 138 -3.32 5.65 19.45
CA LYS A 138 -2.52 5.94 18.27
C LYS A 138 -3.07 5.30 17.01
N GLU A 139 -3.41 6.15 16.05
CA GLU A 139 -3.71 5.73 14.69
C GLU A 139 -2.46 5.18 13.97
N LEU A 140 -2.56 3.93 13.53
CA LEU A 140 -1.56 3.30 12.67
C LEU A 140 -2.09 3.15 11.25
N LYS A 141 -1.73 4.13 10.42
CA LYS A 141 -2.09 4.17 9.00
C LYS A 141 -1.46 3.04 8.21
N GLY A 142 -2.30 2.29 7.48
CA GLY A 142 -1.85 1.26 6.55
C GLY A 142 -0.98 1.82 5.42
N TYR A 143 0.02 1.05 4.97
CA TYR A 143 0.91 1.46 3.87
C TYR A 143 0.30 1.11 2.50
N ILE A 144 0.24 2.09 1.62
CA ILE A 144 -0.02 1.95 0.18
C ILE A 144 1.31 2.22 -0.53
N ARG A 145 1.77 1.27 -1.34
CA ARG A 145 2.97 1.47 -2.17
C ARG A 145 2.62 2.46 -3.29
N PRO A 146 3.31 3.61 -3.40
CA PRO A 146 3.15 4.48 -4.56
C PRO A 146 3.49 3.73 -5.85
N LYS A 147 2.82 4.05 -6.95
CA LYS A 147 3.21 3.50 -8.26
C LYS A 147 4.60 4.01 -8.66
N ASN A 148 5.34 3.18 -9.41
CA ASN A 148 6.73 3.48 -9.82
C ASN A 148 6.84 4.64 -10.84
N VAL A 149 5.76 5.05 -11.51
CA VAL A 149 5.76 6.08 -12.55
C VAL A 149 5.06 7.34 -12.03
N ARG A 150 5.78 8.46 -11.93
CA ARG A 150 5.28 9.76 -11.43
C ARG A 150 4.23 10.44 -12.35
N GLY A 151 4.07 9.98 -13.59
CA GLY A 151 3.18 10.59 -14.61
C GLY A 151 1.74 10.07 -14.65
N GLU A 152 1.45 8.92 -14.04
CA GLU A 152 0.07 8.53 -13.78
C GLU A 152 -0.36 9.24 -12.49
N LYS A 153 -1.20 10.27 -12.58
CA LYS A 153 -1.83 10.87 -11.39
C LYS A 153 -2.41 9.73 -10.56
N ASP A 154 -1.86 9.52 -9.37
CA ASP A 154 -2.34 8.50 -8.45
C ASP A 154 -3.73 8.97 -8.01
N HIS A 155 -4.78 8.40 -8.60
CA HIS A 155 -6.17 8.78 -8.29
C HIS A 155 -6.54 8.45 -6.82
N TYR A 156 -5.61 7.95 -6.00
CA TYR A 156 -5.69 8.09 -4.55
C TYR A 156 -5.22 9.50 -4.18
N ARG A 157 -6.10 10.47 -4.40
CA ARG A 157 -6.04 11.75 -3.69
C ARG A 157 -5.87 11.44 -2.20
N PHE A 158 -4.97 12.20 -1.57
CA PHE A 158 -4.86 12.36 -0.12
C PHE A 158 -6.23 12.30 0.58
N PRO A 159 -6.32 11.69 1.78
CA PRO A 159 -5.26 11.62 2.76
C PRO A 159 -4.53 10.28 2.73
N PHE A 160 -3.20 10.34 2.90
CA PHE A 160 -2.36 9.17 3.09
C PHE A 160 -2.94 8.26 4.18
N GLY A 161 -3.35 7.05 3.78
CA GLY A 161 -3.85 5.98 4.63
C GLY A 161 -4.58 4.97 3.74
N ALA A 162 -4.44 3.68 4.01
CA ALA A 162 -5.42 2.70 3.55
C ALA A 162 -6.43 2.55 4.68
N PRO A 163 -7.59 3.27 4.70
CA PRO A 163 -8.51 3.24 5.85
C PRO A 163 -8.98 1.82 6.15
N ASP A 164 -9.13 1.02 5.10
CA ASP A 164 -9.45 -0.41 5.19
C ASP A 164 -8.40 -1.22 5.95
N ARG A 165 -7.14 -0.75 5.98
CA ARG A 165 -6.00 -1.33 6.71
C ARG A 165 -5.59 -0.56 7.95
N THR A 166 -6.16 0.62 8.18
CA THR A 166 -5.88 1.42 9.38
C THR A 166 -6.43 0.68 10.59
N LEU A 167 -5.64 0.70 11.65
CA LEU A 167 -5.97 0.21 12.98
C LEU A 167 -5.48 1.22 14.00
N HIS A 168 -6.10 1.24 15.15
CA HIS A 168 -5.71 2.04 16.30
C HIS A 168 -5.12 1.12 17.36
N VAL A 169 -4.11 1.61 18.08
CA VAL A 169 -3.59 0.96 19.27
C VAL A 169 -3.88 1.88 20.44
N THR A 170 -4.72 1.42 21.36
CA THR A 170 -4.96 2.09 22.65
C THR A 170 -4.01 1.49 23.67
N LEU A 171 -3.23 2.34 24.34
CA LEU A 171 -2.24 1.97 25.34
C LEU A 171 -2.65 2.58 26.67
N ALA A 172 -2.83 1.74 27.68
CA ALA A 172 -2.95 2.15 29.07
C ALA A 172 -1.69 1.73 29.84
N ARG A 173 -1.10 2.66 30.59
CA ARG A 173 0.15 2.44 31.31
C ARG A 173 0.06 2.97 32.72
N GLN A 174 0.25 2.09 33.70
CA GLN A 174 0.42 2.48 35.09
C GLN A 174 1.78 3.14 35.29
N ARG A 175 1.83 4.24 36.05
CA ARG A 175 3.09 4.89 36.43
C ARG A 175 3.90 3.95 37.30
N SER A 176 5.19 3.78 36.95
CA SER A 176 6.08 2.82 37.61
C SER A 176 5.54 1.39 37.70
N GLY A 177 4.68 0.98 36.75
CA GLY A 177 3.98 -0.29 36.81
C GLY A 177 3.71 -0.90 35.43
N PRO A 178 2.72 -1.82 35.35
CA PRO A 178 2.45 -2.55 34.13
C PRO A 178 1.71 -1.72 33.07
N ALA A 179 1.72 -2.23 31.84
CA ALA A 179 0.99 -1.65 30.72
C ALA A 179 0.08 -2.68 30.05
N ARG A 180 -1.00 -2.20 29.45
CA ARG A 180 -1.92 -2.97 28.61
C ARG A 180 -2.23 -2.25 27.32
N ALA A 181 -2.40 -3.00 26.23
CA ALA A 181 -2.77 -2.44 24.96
C ALA A 181 -3.86 -3.25 24.25
N TRP A 182 -4.67 -2.52 23.49
CA TRP A 182 -5.73 -3.07 22.66
C TRP A 182 -5.58 -2.54 21.24
N VAL A 183 -5.99 -3.36 20.28
CA VAL A 183 -5.99 -3.00 18.86
C VAL A 183 -7.43 -2.91 18.41
N ALA A 184 -7.81 -1.85 17.70
CA ALA A 184 -9.19 -1.64 17.29
C ALA A 184 -9.31 -0.90 15.95
N LYS A 185 -10.53 -0.78 15.45
CA LYS A 185 -10.83 0.06 14.29
C LYS A 185 -10.97 1.54 14.65
N GLN A 186 -11.39 1.86 15.87
CA GLN A 186 -11.44 3.22 16.41
C GLN A 186 -10.90 3.22 17.84
N GLU A 187 -10.43 4.36 18.32
CA GLU A 187 -9.74 4.50 19.62
C GLU A 187 -10.66 4.23 20.82
N GLN A 188 -11.96 4.46 20.66
CA GLN A 188 -12.98 4.28 21.71
C GLN A 188 -13.44 2.84 21.92
N HIS A 189 -13.28 1.96 20.92
CA HIS A 189 -13.76 0.58 21.00
C HIS A 189 -13.19 -0.20 22.20
N PRO A 190 -11.93 -0.01 22.63
CA PRO A 190 -11.39 -0.71 23.79
C PRO A 190 -11.86 -0.23 25.16
N VAL A 191 -12.61 0.87 25.26
CA VAL A 191 -13.03 1.45 26.55
C VAL A 191 -13.75 0.43 27.44
N PRO A 192 -14.73 -0.38 26.97
CA PRO A 192 -15.37 -1.40 27.80
C PRO A 192 -14.38 -2.42 28.39
N LEU A 193 -13.42 -2.91 27.59
CA LEU A 193 -12.40 -3.86 28.06
C LEU A 193 -11.37 -3.21 28.98
N PHE A 194 -11.13 -1.91 28.85
CA PHE A 194 -10.29 -1.17 29.78
C PHE A 194 -10.96 -1.07 31.16
N VAL A 195 -12.26 -0.75 31.18
CA VAL A 195 -13.05 -0.65 32.43
C VAL A 195 -13.06 -1.97 33.21
N GLU A 196 -13.11 -3.12 32.52
CA GLU A 196 -13.05 -4.45 33.17
C GLU A 196 -11.74 -4.74 33.91
N VAL A 197 -10.66 -4.02 33.61
CA VAL A 197 -9.30 -4.36 34.06
C VAL A 197 -8.63 -3.24 34.85
N VAL A 198 -9.36 -2.18 35.15
CA VAL A 198 -8.91 -1.06 35.99
C VAL A 198 -9.58 -1.13 37.35
N ASP A 199 -8.79 -0.93 38.41
CA ASP A 199 -9.31 -0.78 39.76
C ASP A 199 -10.21 0.47 39.84
N PRO A 200 -11.45 0.38 40.36
CA PRO A 200 -12.33 1.54 40.55
C PRO A 200 -11.71 2.69 41.35
N LYS A 201 -10.72 2.42 42.21
CA LYS A 201 -9.99 3.42 43.01
C LYS A 201 -8.84 4.09 42.25
N ALA A 202 -8.51 3.62 41.04
CA ALA A 202 -7.44 4.20 40.25
C ALA A 202 -7.79 5.61 39.74
N VAL A 203 -6.76 6.40 39.47
CA VAL A 203 -6.85 7.71 38.81
C VAL A 203 -6.31 7.56 37.39
N VAL A 204 -7.19 7.78 36.42
CA VAL A 204 -6.87 7.72 35.00
C VAL A 204 -6.59 9.12 34.46
N PHE A 205 -5.48 9.26 33.75
CA PHE A 205 -5.07 10.46 33.05
C PHE A 205 -5.21 10.22 31.55
N SER A 206 -5.94 11.09 30.86
CA SER A 206 -6.11 11.01 29.41
C SER A 206 -6.00 12.37 28.76
N ASP A 207 -5.93 12.38 27.44
CA ASP A 207 -6.05 13.58 26.64
C ASP A 207 -7.54 13.93 26.35
N GLY A 208 -7.73 14.87 25.41
CA GLY A 208 -9.02 15.29 24.87
C GLY A 208 -9.76 14.22 24.04
N GLY A 209 -9.22 13.01 23.88
CA GLY A 209 -9.79 11.92 23.09
C GLY A 209 -11.10 11.33 23.64
N PRO A 210 -11.57 10.19 23.07
CA PRO A 210 -12.90 9.63 23.30
C PRO A 210 -13.01 8.82 24.62
N TRP A 211 -12.38 9.30 25.68
CA TRP A 211 -12.20 8.60 26.96
C TRP A 211 -13.26 8.96 28.00
N GLY A 212 -14.27 9.75 27.63
CA GLY A 212 -15.23 10.37 28.54
C GLY A 212 -15.98 9.37 29.43
N ASP A 213 -16.32 8.21 28.90
CA ASP A 213 -17.11 7.20 29.61
C ASP A 213 -16.34 6.53 30.77
N ILE A 214 -15.02 6.65 30.82
CA ILE A 214 -14.18 6.12 31.92
C ILE A 214 -14.57 6.75 33.27
N ARG A 215 -15.05 8.00 33.25
CA ARG A 215 -15.47 8.74 34.46
C ARG A 215 -16.61 8.08 35.24
N PHE A 216 -17.36 7.20 34.60
CA PHE A 216 -18.46 6.48 35.24
C PHE A 216 -17.97 5.32 36.12
N HIS A 217 -16.68 4.94 36.01
CA HIS A 217 -16.11 3.81 36.72
C HIS A 217 -14.97 4.18 37.68
N CYS A 218 -14.09 5.11 37.28
CA CYS A 218 -12.98 5.56 38.10
C CYS A 218 -12.70 7.06 37.90
N ALA A 219 -11.85 7.63 38.74
CA ALA A 219 -11.50 9.04 38.66
C ALA A 219 -10.76 9.33 37.34
N LEU A 220 -11.30 10.23 36.52
CA LEU A 220 -10.72 10.61 35.23
C LEU A 220 -10.26 12.08 35.26
N LYS A 221 -8.97 12.31 35.02
CA LYS A 221 -8.38 13.63 34.82
C LYS A 221 -7.98 13.80 33.36
N ARG A 222 -8.44 14.87 32.71
CA ARG A 222 -8.23 15.10 31.27
C ARG A 222 -7.39 16.34 31.03
N VAL A 223 -6.44 16.24 30.10
CA VAL A 223 -5.73 17.39 29.54
C VAL A 223 -6.29 17.71 28.16
N ILE A 224 -6.91 18.88 28.02
CA ILE A 224 -7.36 19.37 26.72
C ILE A 224 -6.22 20.19 26.11
N HIS A 225 -5.46 19.57 25.21
CA HIS A 225 -4.26 20.15 24.59
C HIS A 225 -4.53 21.41 23.74
N GLU A 226 -5.79 21.70 23.39
CA GLU A 226 -6.19 22.95 22.75
C GLU A 226 -6.17 24.16 23.71
N GLN A 227 -6.22 23.92 25.02
CA GLN A 227 -6.30 24.98 26.06
C GLN A 227 -5.06 25.00 26.96
N HIS A 228 -4.44 23.84 27.22
CA HIS A 228 -3.26 23.72 28.07
C HIS A 228 -2.25 22.72 27.49
N PHE A 229 -0.98 23.16 27.32
CA PHE A 229 0.13 22.28 26.92
C PHE A 229 0.54 21.31 28.05
N TYR A 230 0.24 21.67 29.30
CA TYR A 230 0.54 20.93 30.52
C TYR A 230 -0.40 21.41 31.64
N THR A 231 -0.81 20.50 32.52
CA THR A 231 -1.35 20.84 33.83
C THR A 231 -0.56 20.07 34.90
N PRO A 232 -0.21 20.66 36.05
CA PRO A 232 0.46 19.94 37.15
C PRO A 232 -0.27 18.68 37.60
N GLU A 233 -1.57 18.63 37.31
CA GLU A 233 -2.52 17.65 37.82
C GLU A 233 -2.83 16.50 36.84
N ALA A 234 -2.43 16.57 35.56
CA ALA A 234 -2.66 15.51 34.58
C ALA A 234 -1.65 15.55 33.41
N CYS A 235 -1.15 14.37 33.02
CA CYS A 235 -0.12 14.20 32.00
C CYS A 235 -0.22 12.78 31.37
N THR A 236 -0.01 12.66 30.05
CA THR A 236 -0.05 11.39 29.26
C THR A 236 1.31 10.99 28.69
N ASN A 237 2.40 11.65 29.13
CA ASN A 237 3.76 11.47 28.60
C ASN A 237 4.25 10.01 28.57
N TRP A 238 3.85 9.18 29.54
CA TRP A 238 4.29 7.79 29.60
C TRP A 238 3.62 6.92 28.54
N ALA A 239 2.35 7.18 28.20
CA ALA A 239 1.67 6.52 27.09
C ALA A 239 2.27 6.96 25.74
N GLU A 240 2.48 8.26 25.55
CA GLU A 240 3.12 8.82 24.35
C GLU A 240 4.54 8.27 24.13
N SER A 241 5.33 8.15 25.20
CA SER A 241 6.67 7.55 25.14
C SER A 241 6.61 6.09 24.66
N GLY A 242 5.59 5.34 25.07
CA GLY A 242 5.32 3.98 24.58
C GLY A 242 5.06 3.96 23.08
N PHE A 243 4.33 4.94 22.56
CA PHE A 243 4.09 5.07 21.13
C PHE A 243 5.34 5.41 20.30
N ARG A 244 6.37 6.03 20.89
CA ARG A 244 7.69 6.16 20.25
C ARG A 244 8.39 4.81 20.10
N VAL A 245 8.27 3.93 21.10
CA VAL A 245 8.79 2.55 21.03
C VAL A 245 8.07 1.76 19.93
N LEU A 246 6.74 1.88 19.84
CA LEU A 246 5.94 1.25 18.78
C LEU A 246 6.35 1.73 17.37
N SER A 247 6.64 3.03 17.22
CA SER A 247 7.20 3.58 15.97
C SER A 247 8.55 2.95 15.64
N GLY A 248 9.45 2.79 16.62
CA GLY A 248 10.72 2.08 16.45
C GLY A 248 10.54 0.62 16.01
N MET A 249 9.65 -0.11 16.68
CA MET A 249 9.27 -1.48 16.32
C MET A 249 8.77 -1.57 14.87
N ARG A 250 7.97 -0.59 14.41
CA ARG A 250 7.47 -0.52 13.03
C ARG A 250 8.60 -0.36 12.00
N MET A 251 9.67 0.35 12.35
CA MET A 251 10.84 0.54 11.49
C MET A 251 11.69 -0.73 11.37
N ILE A 252 11.83 -1.47 12.47
CA ILE A 252 12.62 -2.72 12.54
C ILE A 252 11.86 -3.87 11.88
N TYR A 253 10.64 -4.16 12.33
CA TYR A 253 9.90 -5.32 11.86
C TYR A 253 9.32 -5.14 10.46
N ARG A 254 8.99 -3.90 10.09
CA ARG A 254 8.26 -3.50 8.87
C ARG A 254 6.89 -4.19 8.78
N ARG A 255 5.88 -3.49 8.26
CA ARG A 255 4.52 -4.06 8.01
C ARG A 255 3.91 -4.79 9.23
N ILE A 256 4.10 -4.25 10.43
CA ILE A 256 3.49 -4.78 11.66
C ILE A 256 1.96 -4.63 11.65
N ILE A 257 1.45 -3.64 10.90
CA ILE A 257 0.02 -3.41 10.68
C ILE A 257 -0.53 -4.51 9.77
N GLY A 258 -1.46 -5.31 10.29
CA GLY A 258 -1.98 -6.49 9.64
C GLY A 258 -2.31 -7.58 10.66
N ASN A 259 -2.07 -8.83 10.29
CA ASN A 259 -2.48 -10.03 11.02
C ASN A 259 -1.86 -10.25 12.41
N TYR A 260 -0.92 -9.40 12.84
CA TYR A 260 -0.11 -9.60 14.05
C TYR A 260 0.04 -8.35 14.91
N LEU A 261 -0.69 -7.27 14.60
CA LEU A 261 -0.51 -6.01 15.30
C LEU A 261 -0.75 -6.15 16.80
N ASP A 262 -1.73 -6.97 17.18
CA ASP A 262 -2.03 -7.35 18.56
C ASP A 262 -0.88 -8.06 19.29
N LEU A 263 -0.13 -8.92 18.60
CA LEU A 263 1.06 -9.54 19.17
C LEU A 263 2.23 -8.56 19.30
N TYR A 264 2.34 -7.59 18.39
CA TYR A 264 3.34 -6.52 18.50
C TYR A 264 2.98 -5.53 19.61
N ALA A 265 1.69 -5.26 19.82
CA ALA A 265 1.20 -4.46 20.94
C ALA A 265 1.50 -5.17 22.28
N ALA A 266 1.30 -6.48 22.37
CA ALA A 266 1.71 -7.25 23.55
C ALA A 266 3.23 -7.24 23.80
N GLN A 267 4.05 -7.22 22.72
CA GLN A 267 5.49 -7.01 22.88
C GLN A 267 5.79 -5.62 23.45
N LEU A 268 5.10 -4.58 22.98
CA LEU A 268 5.27 -3.22 23.47
C LEU A 268 4.96 -3.15 24.96
N THR A 269 3.81 -3.65 25.40
CA THR A 269 3.38 -3.55 26.80
C THR A 269 4.26 -4.36 27.74
N TRP A 270 4.71 -5.54 27.31
CA TRP A 270 5.74 -6.29 28.02
C TRP A 270 6.99 -5.45 28.26
N ARG A 271 7.47 -4.75 27.22
CA ARG A 271 8.66 -3.90 27.31
C ARG A 271 8.48 -2.75 28.28
N LEU A 272 7.35 -2.06 28.20
CA LEU A 272 7.04 -0.91 29.06
C LEU A 272 6.88 -1.32 30.53
N THR A 273 6.47 -2.56 30.78
CA THR A 273 6.33 -3.10 32.13
C THR A 273 7.67 -3.51 32.74
N HIS A 274 8.58 -4.08 31.95
CA HIS A 274 9.84 -4.63 32.43
C HIS A 274 11.05 -3.71 32.13
N VAL A 275 10.85 -2.39 32.04
CA VAL A 275 11.92 -1.41 31.71
C VAL A 275 12.96 -1.29 32.82
N SER A 276 12.52 -1.32 34.08
CA SER A 276 13.35 -1.11 35.28
C SER A 276 14.07 -2.37 35.75
N HIS A 277 13.83 -3.51 35.10
CA HIS A 277 14.42 -4.79 35.49
C HIS A 277 15.87 -4.88 35.03
N SER A 278 16.70 -5.54 35.84
CA SER A 278 18.01 -5.97 35.37
C SER A 278 17.85 -6.92 34.17
N GLN A 279 18.90 -7.10 33.38
CA GLN A 279 18.84 -8.02 32.23
C GLN A 279 18.51 -9.47 32.66
N ASP A 280 18.95 -9.84 33.86
CA ASP A 280 18.68 -11.15 34.47
C ASP A 280 17.21 -11.29 34.85
N ASP A 281 16.65 -10.29 35.52
CA ASP A 281 15.24 -10.27 35.92
C ASP A 281 14.31 -10.29 34.71
N GLY A 282 14.65 -9.54 33.65
CA GLY A 282 13.88 -9.54 32.40
C GLY A 282 13.89 -10.91 31.71
N PHE A 283 15.04 -11.61 31.72
CA PHE A 283 15.13 -12.95 31.13
C PHE A 283 14.37 -13.98 31.96
N ALA A 284 14.48 -13.92 33.28
CA ALA A 284 13.73 -14.76 34.20
C ALA A 284 12.21 -14.58 34.06
N ALA A 285 11.74 -13.32 34.00
CA ALA A 285 10.33 -13.01 33.75
C ALA A 285 9.85 -13.57 32.41
N LEU A 286 10.65 -13.43 31.35
CA LEU A 286 10.32 -13.99 30.03
C LEU A 286 10.26 -15.52 30.05
N MET A 287 11.20 -16.17 30.73
CA MET A 287 11.18 -17.62 30.94
C MET A 287 9.93 -18.04 31.69
N GLY A 288 9.56 -17.36 32.78
CA GLY A 288 8.33 -17.61 33.53
C GLY A 288 7.08 -17.51 32.65
N ALA A 289 6.93 -16.43 31.89
CA ALA A 289 5.83 -16.26 30.94
C ALA A 289 5.79 -17.37 29.89
N MET A 290 6.95 -17.82 29.40
CA MET A 290 7.06 -18.92 28.43
C MET A 290 6.86 -20.31 29.05
N MET A 291 6.93 -20.45 30.38
CA MET A 291 6.61 -21.69 31.12
C MET A 291 5.15 -21.79 31.55
N ALA A 292 4.39 -20.70 31.43
CA ALA A 292 2.97 -20.68 31.75
C ALA A 292 2.22 -21.82 31.02
N PRO A 293 1.30 -22.52 31.70
CA PRO A 293 0.51 -23.57 31.09
C PRO A 293 -0.27 -23.06 29.87
N GLY A 294 -0.23 -23.81 28.77
CA GLY A 294 -0.98 -23.51 27.55
C GLY A 294 -0.14 -23.68 26.30
N ARG A 295 -0.70 -24.38 25.31
CA ARG A 295 -0.07 -24.49 24.00
C ARG A 295 -0.17 -23.15 23.26
N SER A 296 0.94 -22.68 22.69
CA SER A 296 0.91 -21.45 21.89
C SER A 296 -0.02 -21.58 20.68
N PRO A 297 -0.82 -20.54 20.35
CA PRO A 297 -1.68 -20.53 19.17
C PRO A 297 -0.89 -20.61 17.84
N MET A 298 0.42 -20.35 17.90
CA MET A 298 1.35 -20.47 16.77
C MET A 298 1.79 -21.92 16.48
N ALA A 299 1.36 -22.90 17.28
CA ALA A 299 1.65 -24.30 17.02
C ALA A 299 1.02 -24.76 15.69
N GLY A 300 1.81 -25.43 14.85
CA GLY A 300 1.38 -25.89 13.52
C GLY A 300 1.14 -24.76 12.50
N TYR A 301 1.58 -23.52 12.78
CA TYR A 301 1.26 -22.34 11.96
C TYR A 301 1.48 -22.51 10.45
N PHE A 302 2.56 -23.17 10.01
CA PHE A 302 2.82 -23.42 8.58
C PHE A 302 2.17 -24.69 8.02
N LEU A 303 1.69 -25.61 8.88
CA LEU A 303 0.94 -26.80 8.48
C LEU A 303 -0.51 -26.44 8.17
N LYS A 304 -1.12 -25.59 9.01
CA LYS A 304 -2.51 -25.11 8.84
C LYS A 304 -2.78 -24.48 7.46
N LYS A 305 -1.75 -23.93 6.80
CA LYS A 305 -1.87 -23.34 5.46
C LYS A 305 -1.96 -24.38 4.34
N LYS A 306 -1.38 -25.58 4.53
CA LYS A 306 -1.42 -26.66 3.53
C LYS A 306 -2.79 -27.31 3.45
N ASP A 307 -3.53 -27.34 4.56
CA ASP A 307 -4.85 -27.97 4.67
C ASP A 307 -6.01 -26.99 4.39
N GLY A 308 -5.76 -25.92 3.60
CA GLY A 308 -6.77 -24.90 3.27
C GLY A 308 -7.02 -23.84 4.36
N GLY A 309 -6.33 -23.91 5.51
CA GLY A 309 -6.49 -22.95 6.60
C GLY A 309 -5.91 -21.56 6.32
N SER A 310 -6.51 -20.54 6.95
CA SER A 310 -6.13 -19.14 6.76
C SER A 310 -4.80 -18.79 7.46
N LYS A 311 -4.18 -17.68 7.03
CA LYS A 311 -3.21 -16.99 7.90
C LYS A 311 -3.91 -16.59 9.21
N ARG A 312 -3.16 -16.53 10.31
CA ARG A 312 -3.65 -15.96 11.59
C ARG A 312 -4.37 -14.63 11.31
N ARG A 313 -5.49 -14.38 11.98
CA ARG A 313 -6.18 -13.10 11.99
C ARG A 313 -5.75 -12.29 13.21
N CYS A 314 -5.64 -10.98 13.07
CA CYS A 314 -5.35 -10.08 14.18
C CYS A 314 -6.56 -10.10 15.12
N GLN A 315 -6.34 -10.24 16.42
CA GLN A 315 -7.40 -9.96 17.38
C GLN A 315 -7.55 -8.45 17.50
N ILE A 316 -8.77 -7.94 17.32
CA ILE A 316 -9.11 -6.53 17.49
C ILE A 316 -10.32 -6.40 18.41
N VAL A 317 -10.55 -5.21 18.96
CA VAL A 317 -11.79 -4.85 19.64
C VAL A 317 -12.77 -4.26 18.62
N ASP A 318 -13.95 -4.86 18.53
CA ASP A 318 -15.04 -4.39 17.68
C ASP A 318 -15.80 -3.21 18.32
N GLU A 319 -16.78 -2.68 17.59
CA GLU A 319 -17.61 -1.54 18.04
C GLU A 319 -18.45 -1.83 19.28
N THR A 320 -18.65 -3.12 19.62
CA THR A 320 -19.39 -3.53 20.82
C THR A 320 -18.48 -3.69 22.04
N GLY A 321 -17.18 -3.44 21.90
CA GLY A 321 -16.19 -3.67 22.95
C GLY A 321 -15.77 -5.13 23.10
N LYS A 322 -16.07 -6.01 22.13
CA LYS A 322 -15.73 -7.44 22.21
C LYS A 322 -14.54 -7.78 21.33
N SER A 323 -13.86 -8.89 21.67
CA SER A 323 -12.74 -9.38 20.85
C SER A 323 -13.25 -10.02 19.56
N ALA A 324 -12.75 -9.54 18.43
CA ALA A 324 -13.09 -10.02 17.09
C ALA A 324 -11.83 -10.32 16.25
N GLU A 325 -11.96 -11.23 15.30
CA GLU A 325 -10.88 -11.56 14.37
C GLU A 325 -10.91 -10.68 13.12
N TRP A 326 -9.79 -10.03 12.80
CA TRP A 326 -9.66 -9.16 11.64
C TRP A 326 -8.50 -9.54 10.72
N SER A 327 -8.70 -9.33 9.42
CA SER A 327 -7.64 -9.40 8.41
C SER A 327 -7.75 -8.25 7.42
N PRO A 328 -6.62 -7.77 6.85
CA PRO A 328 -6.65 -6.82 5.76
C PRO A 328 -7.47 -7.35 4.59
N PRO A 329 -8.35 -6.55 3.97
CA PRO A 329 -9.16 -7.03 2.86
C PRO A 329 -8.26 -7.34 1.66
N SER A 330 -8.63 -8.41 0.97
CA SER A 330 -8.06 -8.89 -0.27
C SER A 330 -8.19 -7.88 -1.41
N ASN A 331 -7.43 -8.10 -2.47
CA ASN A 331 -7.52 -7.26 -3.67
C ASN A 331 -8.91 -7.32 -4.32
N GLU A 332 -9.59 -8.47 -4.23
CA GLU A 332 -10.91 -8.65 -4.79
C GLU A 332 -11.97 -7.90 -3.98
N GLU A 333 -11.96 -8.04 -2.65
CA GLU A 333 -12.88 -7.30 -1.75
C GLU A 333 -12.72 -5.79 -1.96
N ARG A 334 -11.50 -5.29 -2.09
CA ARG A 334 -11.27 -3.88 -2.44
C ARG A 334 -11.83 -3.48 -3.79
N ARG A 335 -11.67 -4.35 -4.79
CA ARG A 335 -12.19 -4.08 -6.13
C ARG A 335 -13.72 -4.00 -6.10
N ARG A 336 -14.38 -4.89 -5.34
CA ARG A 336 -15.83 -4.88 -5.12
C ARG A 336 -16.26 -3.61 -4.37
N ALA A 337 -15.62 -3.29 -3.24
CA ALA A 337 -15.91 -2.09 -2.46
C ALA A 337 -15.79 -0.79 -3.27
N ARG A 338 -14.75 -0.67 -4.11
CA ARG A 338 -14.60 0.48 -5.03
C ARG A 338 -15.66 0.55 -6.10
N LYS A 339 -16.10 -0.60 -6.61
CA LYS A 339 -17.18 -0.66 -7.60
C LYS A 339 -18.49 -0.18 -6.98
N GLU A 340 -18.74 -0.54 -5.72
CA GLU A 340 -19.93 -0.14 -4.99
C GLU A 340 -19.91 1.34 -4.60
N ALA A 341 -18.80 1.84 -4.05
CA ALA A 341 -18.64 3.27 -3.76
C ALA A 341 -18.88 4.14 -5.02
N ARG A 342 -18.38 3.71 -6.19
CA ARG A 342 -18.63 4.41 -7.46
C ARG A 342 -20.09 4.37 -7.92
N ARG A 343 -20.84 3.32 -7.58
CA ARG A 343 -22.28 3.27 -7.86
C ARG A 343 -23.03 4.29 -7.01
N GLN A 344 -22.65 4.42 -5.75
CA GLN A 344 -23.27 5.33 -4.80
C GLN A 344 -22.97 6.81 -5.10
N THR A 345 -21.76 7.14 -5.57
CA THR A 345 -21.36 8.52 -5.85
C THR A 345 -21.80 9.04 -7.23
N GLY A 346 -22.36 8.18 -8.09
CA GLY A 346 -22.76 8.58 -9.45
C GLY A 346 -21.61 9.03 -10.36
N GLU A 347 -20.34 8.80 -9.98
CA GLU A 347 -19.18 9.25 -10.77
C GLU A 347 -19.24 8.67 -12.20
N PRO A 348 -19.10 9.50 -13.24
CA PRO A 348 -19.12 9.04 -14.62
C PRO A 348 -18.01 8.00 -14.84
N LYS A 349 -18.36 6.89 -15.49
CA LYS A 349 -17.40 5.83 -15.83
C LYS A 349 -16.29 6.43 -16.69
N THR A 350 -15.07 6.49 -16.15
CA THR A 350 -13.88 6.69 -16.96
C THR A 350 -13.85 5.60 -18.04
N PRO A 351 -13.68 5.93 -19.33
CA PRO A 351 -13.69 4.93 -20.40
C PRO A 351 -12.70 3.82 -20.11
N ARG A 352 -13.13 2.56 -20.22
CA ARG A 352 -12.27 1.42 -19.90
C ARG A 352 -11.32 1.20 -21.06
N LEU A 353 -10.09 0.80 -20.77
CA LEU A 353 -9.19 0.25 -21.80
C LEU A 353 -9.84 -0.94 -22.54
N ALA A 354 -10.75 -1.66 -21.89
CA ALA A 354 -11.53 -2.73 -22.50
C ALA A 354 -12.43 -2.26 -23.65
N ASP A 355 -12.94 -1.02 -23.59
CA ASP A 355 -13.80 -0.47 -24.63
C ASP A 355 -12.95 -0.09 -25.86
N ALA A 356 -11.75 0.47 -25.64
CA ALA A 356 -10.77 0.71 -26.71
C ALA A 356 -10.24 -0.59 -27.36
N ARG A 357 -10.16 -1.68 -26.58
CA ARG A 357 -9.80 -3.01 -27.08
C ARG A 357 -10.95 -3.71 -27.80
N SER A 358 -12.18 -3.24 -27.67
CA SER A 358 -13.36 -3.85 -28.30
C SER A 358 -13.40 -3.52 -29.79
N ALA A 359 -13.67 -4.51 -30.64
CA ALA A 359 -13.75 -4.28 -32.08
C ALA A 359 -14.93 -3.41 -32.51
N THR A 360 -16.01 -3.44 -31.75
CA THR A 360 -17.26 -2.72 -32.06
C THR A 360 -17.38 -1.40 -31.31
N ARG A 361 -16.86 -1.31 -30.08
CA ARG A 361 -17.14 -0.19 -29.16
C ARG A 361 -16.06 0.88 -29.07
N TRP A 362 -14.93 0.71 -29.77
CA TRP A 362 -13.79 1.64 -29.63
C TRP A 362 -14.13 3.07 -30.09
N ARG A 363 -15.14 3.23 -30.96
CA ARG A 363 -15.65 4.52 -31.48
C ARG A 363 -16.68 5.19 -30.56
N GLU A 364 -17.17 4.51 -29.53
CA GLU A 364 -18.21 5.05 -28.64
C GLU A 364 -17.65 6.13 -27.69
N GLY A 365 -18.49 7.10 -27.32
CA GLY A 365 -18.16 8.11 -26.31
C GLY A 365 -17.14 9.16 -26.76
N PHE A 366 -17.07 9.43 -28.07
CA PHE A 366 -16.40 10.61 -28.61
C PHE A 366 -17.39 11.77 -28.69
N GLU A 367 -16.93 12.95 -28.28
CA GLU A 367 -17.59 14.23 -28.51
C GLU A 367 -17.00 14.87 -29.76
N PHE A 368 -17.83 15.58 -30.53
CA PHE A 368 -17.43 16.19 -31.79
C PHE A 368 -17.68 17.70 -31.76
N MET A 369 -16.72 18.47 -32.26
CA MET A 369 -16.81 19.91 -32.44
C MET A 369 -16.08 20.34 -33.71
N SER A 370 -16.54 21.40 -34.38
CA SER A 370 -15.83 21.92 -35.56
C SER A 370 -14.55 22.66 -35.14
N ALA A 371 -13.57 22.73 -36.04
CA ALA A 371 -12.38 23.54 -35.80
C ALA A 371 -12.72 25.02 -35.60
N ALA A 372 -13.71 25.56 -36.34
CA ALA A 372 -14.21 26.92 -36.11
C ALA A 372 -14.68 27.15 -34.67
N GLN A 373 -15.54 26.27 -34.14
CA GLN A 373 -16.02 26.35 -32.76
C GLN A 373 -14.86 26.30 -31.75
N PHE A 374 -13.89 25.42 -31.98
CA PHE A 374 -12.72 25.32 -31.10
C PHE A 374 -11.81 26.55 -31.20
N MET A 375 -11.56 27.09 -32.40
CA MET A 375 -10.69 28.24 -32.60
C MET A 375 -11.29 29.51 -31.97
N ASP A 376 -12.61 29.67 -32.03
CA ASP A 376 -13.32 30.81 -31.41
C ASP A 376 -13.35 30.69 -29.89
N ASN A 377 -13.51 29.47 -29.36
CA ASN A 377 -13.52 29.24 -27.91
C ASN A 377 -12.78 27.94 -27.53
N PRO A 378 -11.43 27.97 -27.44
CA PRO A 378 -10.65 26.80 -27.05
C PRO A 378 -11.00 26.28 -25.65
N LYS A 379 -11.59 27.12 -24.79
CA LYS A 379 -11.99 26.74 -23.43
C LYS A 379 -13.17 25.76 -23.42
N ALA A 380 -13.94 25.65 -24.51
CA ALA A 380 -15.02 24.67 -24.63
C ALA A 380 -14.50 23.22 -24.54
N MET A 381 -13.29 22.95 -25.03
CA MET A 381 -12.66 21.64 -24.87
C MET A 381 -12.05 21.52 -23.47
N PRO A 382 -12.24 20.41 -22.72
CA PRO A 382 -11.70 20.27 -21.38
C PRO A 382 -10.17 20.23 -21.36
N LEU A 383 -9.55 20.87 -20.35
CA LEU A 383 -8.13 20.72 -20.04
C LEU A 383 -7.92 19.40 -19.30
N SER A 384 -7.97 18.29 -20.03
CA SER A 384 -7.92 16.94 -19.47
C SER A 384 -7.15 15.97 -20.37
N PRO A 385 -6.63 14.86 -19.81
CA PRO A 385 -6.01 13.81 -20.62
C PRO A 385 -7.03 13.12 -21.51
N GLY A 386 -6.63 12.77 -22.73
CA GLY A 386 -7.50 12.09 -23.67
C GLY A 386 -6.89 11.81 -25.02
N VAL A 387 -7.72 11.23 -25.89
CA VAL A 387 -7.43 10.98 -27.30
C VAL A 387 -8.30 11.87 -28.18
N TYR A 388 -7.81 12.23 -29.35
CA TYR A 388 -8.56 12.97 -30.35
C TYR A 388 -8.26 12.46 -31.76
N GLY A 389 -9.23 12.63 -32.65
CA GLY A 389 -9.07 12.48 -34.08
C GLY A 389 -9.33 13.81 -34.77
N LEU A 390 -8.53 14.13 -35.79
CA LEU A 390 -8.79 15.23 -36.72
C LEU A 390 -9.36 14.63 -38.00
N PHE A 391 -10.58 15.01 -38.33
CA PHE A 391 -11.31 14.55 -39.47
C PHE A 391 -11.38 15.65 -40.51
N LEU A 392 -11.19 15.28 -41.78
CA LEU A 392 -11.15 16.19 -42.91
C LEU A 392 -12.41 16.02 -43.75
N ARG A 393 -13.06 17.12 -44.12
CA ARG A 393 -14.22 17.09 -45.01
C ARG A 393 -13.81 16.66 -46.42
N SER A 394 -12.74 17.24 -46.93
CA SER A 394 -12.07 16.85 -48.19
C SER A 394 -11.10 15.67 -48.05
N GLY A 395 -11.16 14.90 -46.97
CA GLY A 395 -10.14 13.89 -46.62
C GLY A 395 -9.87 12.87 -47.73
N GLU A 396 -10.91 12.34 -48.36
CA GLU A 396 -10.76 11.40 -49.49
C GLU A 396 -9.98 12.01 -50.66
N ARG A 397 -10.37 13.22 -51.11
CA ARG A 397 -9.67 13.95 -52.18
C ARG A 397 -8.23 14.23 -51.79
N LEU A 398 -7.99 14.75 -50.59
CA LEU A 398 -6.67 15.15 -50.12
C LEU A 398 -5.72 13.95 -50.02
N PHE A 399 -6.18 12.81 -49.50
CA PHE A 399 -5.35 11.61 -49.38
C PHE A 399 -5.04 11.00 -50.74
N ASN A 400 -6.01 10.98 -51.66
CA ASN A 400 -5.79 10.47 -53.03
C ASN A 400 -4.75 11.31 -53.78
N LEU A 401 -4.77 12.64 -53.64
CA LEU A 401 -3.74 13.54 -54.19
C LEU A 401 -2.34 13.24 -53.66
N ALA A 402 -2.24 12.72 -52.43
CA ALA A 402 -0.99 12.30 -51.82
C ALA A 402 -0.57 10.87 -52.22
N GLY A 403 -1.35 10.16 -53.04
CA GLY A 403 -1.12 8.77 -53.42
C GLY A 403 -1.57 7.73 -52.37
N TYR A 404 -2.55 8.07 -51.53
CA TYR A 404 -3.13 7.12 -50.58
C TYR A 404 -4.08 6.15 -51.29
N PHE A 405 -3.90 4.85 -51.02
CA PHE A 405 -4.83 3.81 -51.43
C PHE A 405 -5.44 3.16 -50.17
N PRO A 406 -6.78 3.08 -50.05
CA PRO A 406 -7.43 2.47 -48.91
C PRO A 406 -7.03 0.99 -48.73
N ASP A 407 -6.68 0.61 -47.49
CA ASP A 407 -6.45 -0.78 -47.12
C ASP A 407 -7.75 -1.38 -46.53
N PRO A 408 -8.34 -2.43 -47.14
CA PRO A 408 -9.55 -3.06 -46.63
C PRO A 408 -9.42 -3.61 -45.20
N GLN A 409 -8.21 -3.99 -44.77
CA GLN A 409 -7.97 -4.50 -43.41
C GLN A 409 -7.89 -3.39 -42.36
N LEU A 410 -7.67 -2.14 -42.80
CA LEU A 410 -7.47 -0.99 -41.93
C LEU A 410 -8.26 0.21 -42.48
N PRO A 411 -9.59 0.19 -42.45
CA PRO A 411 -10.42 1.24 -43.04
C PRO A 411 -10.22 2.59 -42.34
N ALA A 412 -10.43 3.69 -43.06
CA ALA A 412 -10.52 5.01 -42.44
C ALA A 412 -11.75 5.10 -41.54
N TRP A 413 -11.65 5.86 -40.45
CA TRP A 413 -12.77 6.12 -39.56
C TRP A 413 -13.51 7.36 -40.04
N ASP A 414 -14.73 7.17 -40.53
CA ASP A 414 -15.58 8.26 -41.01
C ASP A 414 -16.60 8.70 -39.94
N HIS A 415 -16.92 9.99 -39.92
CA HIS A 415 -17.99 10.62 -39.14
C HIS A 415 -18.85 11.48 -40.06
N GLY A 416 -19.94 10.90 -40.58
CA GLY A 416 -20.72 11.53 -41.65
C GLY A 416 -19.85 11.73 -42.90
N VAL A 417 -19.75 12.97 -43.38
CA VAL A 417 -18.91 13.36 -44.54
C VAL A 417 -17.44 13.56 -44.20
N TRP A 418 -17.06 13.40 -42.93
CA TRP A 418 -15.72 13.72 -42.44
C TRP A 418 -14.89 12.46 -42.28
N ARG A 419 -13.72 12.40 -42.95
CA ARG A 419 -12.83 11.23 -42.91
C ARG A 419 -11.65 11.47 -41.97
N ASN A 420 -11.39 10.53 -41.06
CA ASN A 420 -10.29 10.66 -40.11
C ASN A 420 -8.92 10.64 -40.80
N GLY A 421 -8.20 11.76 -40.69
CA GLY A 421 -6.84 11.91 -41.22
C GLY A 421 -5.76 11.66 -40.18
N TYR A 422 -6.03 12.03 -38.93
CA TYR A 422 -5.03 12.01 -37.87
C TYR A 422 -5.64 11.58 -36.54
N ILE A 423 -4.88 10.85 -35.74
CA ILE A 423 -5.20 10.51 -34.35
C ILE A 423 -4.05 10.96 -33.48
N GLY A 424 -4.37 11.57 -32.35
CA GLY A 424 -3.37 11.92 -31.37
C GLY A 424 -3.86 11.71 -29.94
N GLN A 425 -2.92 11.80 -29.03
CA GLN A 425 -3.17 11.85 -27.59
C GLN A 425 -2.51 13.05 -26.94
N GLY A 426 -2.97 13.36 -25.73
CA GLY A 426 -2.34 14.33 -24.85
C GLY A 426 -2.70 14.15 -23.39
N TYR A 427 -1.81 14.60 -22.51
CA TYR A 427 -2.15 14.90 -21.11
C TYR A 427 -3.12 16.08 -20.99
N SER A 428 -3.16 16.92 -22.02
CA SER A 428 -4.05 18.06 -22.19
C SER A 428 -4.60 18.05 -23.62
N LEU A 429 -5.83 17.57 -23.81
CA LEU A 429 -6.52 17.60 -25.11
C LEU A 429 -6.50 18.99 -25.72
N ARG A 430 -6.93 20.00 -24.94
CA ARG A 430 -6.96 21.40 -25.34
C ARG A 430 -5.61 21.88 -25.90
N GLU A 431 -4.52 21.71 -25.14
CA GLU A 431 -3.19 22.19 -25.57
C GLU A 431 -2.70 21.49 -26.84
N ARG A 432 -2.92 20.17 -26.96
CA ARG A 432 -2.51 19.41 -28.16
C ARG A 432 -3.30 19.81 -29.39
N VAL A 433 -4.62 19.98 -29.26
CA VAL A 433 -5.47 20.42 -30.38
C VAL A 433 -5.17 21.88 -30.74
N THR A 434 -4.91 22.75 -29.75
CA THR A 434 -4.41 24.12 -29.98
C THR A 434 -3.13 24.13 -30.78
N ALA A 435 -2.16 23.25 -30.48
CA ALA A 435 -0.92 23.16 -31.27
C ALA A 435 -1.18 22.80 -32.76
N HIS A 436 -2.22 22.01 -33.04
CA HIS A 436 -2.58 21.66 -34.42
C HIS A 436 -3.33 22.78 -35.15
N LEU A 437 -4.30 23.43 -34.49
CA LEU A 437 -5.23 24.37 -35.13
C LEU A 437 -4.82 25.84 -35.05
N LEU A 438 -4.13 26.23 -33.98
CA LEU A 438 -3.69 27.61 -33.72
C LEU A 438 -2.16 27.74 -33.60
N GLY A 439 -1.44 26.62 -33.67
CA GLY A 439 0.02 26.59 -33.65
C GLY A 439 0.62 26.81 -35.03
N ASP A 440 1.87 26.40 -35.18
CA ASP A 440 2.61 26.45 -36.43
C ASP A 440 3.07 25.06 -36.87
N ILE A 441 3.64 25.02 -38.06
CA ILE A 441 4.14 23.81 -38.70
C ILE A 441 5.17 23.08 -37.83
N ASP A 442 5.99 23.79 -37.05
CA ASP A 442 7.06 23.19 -36.24
C ASP A 442 6.52 22.35 -35.08
N ASP A 443 5.38 22.76 -34.50
CA ASP A 443 4.75 22.08 -33.36
C ASP A 443 3.75 20.97 -33.78
N SER A 444 3.46 20.85 -35.07
CA SER A 444 2.32 20.07 -35.58
C SER A 444 2.68 19.17 -36.76
N PRO A 445 2.89 17.85 -36.51
CA PRO A 445 3.05 16.86 -37.59
C PRO A 445 1.86 16.82 -38.56
N PHE A 446 0.66 17.15 -38.09
CA PHE A 446 -0.54 17.25 -38.91
C PHE A 446 -0.46 18.41 -39.90
N ARG A 447 -0.08 19.61 -39.45
CA ARG A 447 0.11 20.79 -40.34
C ARG A 447 1.20 20.52 -41.37
N GLN A 448 2.30 19.88 -40.96
CA GLN A 448 3.37 19.46 -41.87
C GLN A 448 2.84 18.56 -42.99
N SER A 449 2.04 17.56 -42.66
CA SER A 449 1.46 16.66 -43.66
C SER A 449 0.49 17.40 -44.60
N VAL A 450 -0.41 18.23 -44.05
CA VAL A 450 -1.41 18.96 -44.86
C VAL A 450 -0.74 19.93 -45.84
N LEU A 451 0.17 20.78 -45.37
CA LEU A 451 0.90 21.72 -46.23
C LEU A 451 1.71 21.02 -47.32
N ALA A 452 2.42 19.95 -46.95
CA ALA A 452 3.24 19.22 -47.91
C ALA A 452 2.39 18.55 -49.01
N ILE A 453 1.18 18.07 -48.68
CA ILE A 453 0.24 17.52 -49.66
C ILE A 453 -0.29 18.61 -50.59
N HIS A 454 -0.73 19.75 -50.05
CA HIS A 454 -1.22 20.85 -50.89
C HIS A 454 -0.14 21.41 -51.82
N TRP A 455 1.12 21.44 -51.36
CA TRP A 455 2.28 21.83 -52.15
C TRP A 455 2.55 20.87 -53.31
N ILE A 456 2.71 19.58 -53.03
CA ILE A 456 3.05 18.60 -54.08
C ILE A 456 1.92 18.44 -55.10
N ALA A 457 0.67 18.60 -54.67
CA ALA A 457 -0.51 18.53 -55.52
C ALA A 457 -0.89 19.87 -56.18
N ALA A 458 -0.13 20.95 -55.93
CA ALA A 458 -0.34 22.29 -56.49
C ALA A 458 -1.80 22.79 -56.40
N THR A 459 -2.48 22.50 -55.30
CA THR A 459 -3.94 22.76 -55.15
C THR A 459 -4.31 24.24 -55.08
N GLY A 460 -3.40 25.11 -54.66
CA GLY A 460 -3.66 26.54 -54.41
C GLY A 460 -4.50 26.85 -53.17
N GLU A 461 -5.05 25.86 -52.46
CA GLU A 461 -6.00 26.06 -51.36
C GLU A 461 -5.39 26.66 -50.08
N VAL A 462 -4.07 26.56 -49.91
CA VAL A 462 -3.32 27.08 -48.75
C VAL A 462 -2.37 28.22 -49.13
N GLY A 463 -2.66 28.92 -50.24
CA GLY A 463 -1.89 30.07 -50.72
C GLY A 463 -0.65 29.71 -51.53
N ASP A 464 0.22 30.71 -51.76
CA ASP A 464 1.40 30.62 -52.65
C ASP A 464 2.66 30.03 -51.99
N LEU A 465 2.59 29.74 -50.69
CA LEU A 465 3.64 29.15 -49.87
C LEU A 465 4.95 29.96 -49.79
N ARG A 466 4.95 31.24 -50.22
CA ARG A 466 6.16 32.09 -50.26
C ARG A 466 6.53 32.65 -48.90
N SER A 467 5.53 33.07 -48.12
CA SER A 467 5.71 33.59 -46.77
C SER A 467 5.15 32.62 -45.74
N ARG A 468 5.92 32.33 -44.68
CA ARG A 468 5.46 31.51 -43.55
C ARG A 468 4.17 32.06 -42.95
N GLN A 469 4.12 33.36 -42.67
CA GLN A 469 2.96 33.98 -42.05
C GLN A 469 1.70 33.85 -42.93
N ALA A 470 1.83 34.14 -44.23
CA ALA A 470 0.72 34.03 -45.16
C ALA A 470 0.25 32.57 -45.31
N SER A 471 1.18 31.62 -45.40
CA SER A 471 0.90 30.18 -45.51
C SER A 471 0.18 29.64 -44.27
N GLU A 472 0.64 30.02 -43.08
CA GLU A 472 0.03 29.59 -41.82
C GLU A 472 -1.35 30.23 -41.62
N ALA A 473 -1.55 31.48 -42.07
CA ALA A 473 -2.85 32.14 -42.06
C ALA A 473 -3.84 31.49 -43.03
N ALA A 474 -3.41 31.20 -44.26
CA ALA A 474 -4.22 30.49 -45.24
C ALA A 474 -4.57 29.07 -44.75
N LEU A 475 -3.61 28.36 -44.14
CA LEU A 475 -3.86 27.07 -43.53
C LEU A 475 -4.86 27.17 -42.37
N ASN A 476 -4.76 28.17 -41.49
CA ASN A 476 -5.71 28.36 -40.39
C ASN A 476 -7.14 28.52 -40.89
N GLU A 477 -7.31 29.31 -41.95
CA GLU A 477 -8.62 29.53 -42.57
C GLU A 477 -9.14 28.26 -43.27
N TRP A 478 -8.27 27.52 -43.95
CA TRP A 478 -8.61 26.21 -44.50
C TRP A 478 -9.04 25.23 -43.41
N LEU A 479 -8.25 25.10 -42.32
CA LEU A 479 -8.53 24.21 -41.19
C LEU A 479 -9.87 24.54 -40.52
N ARG A 480 -10.22 25.82 -40.43
CA ARG A 480 -11.48 26.31 -39.85
C ARG A 480 -12.71 25.72 -40.55
N ARG A 481 -12.62 25.54 -41.88
CA ARG A 481 -13.70 25.01 -42.74
C ARG A 481 -13.62 23.50 -42.92
N GLU A 482 -12.40 22.97 -42.95
CA GLU A 482 -12.08 21.61 -43.38
C GLU A 482 -11.74 20.64 -42.27
N VAL A 483 -11.74 21.05 -40.99
CA VAL A 483 -11.49 20.14 -39.84
C VAL A 483 -12.68 20.01 -38.87
N MET A 484 -13.00 18.76 -38.54
CA MET A 484 -13.82 18.38 -37.39
C MET A 484 -12.97 17.62 -36.36
N ILE A 485 -13.15 17.95 -35.09
CA ILE A 485 -12.39 17.38 -33.98
C ILE A 485 -13.29 16.39 -33.25
N GLY A 486 -12.94 15.12 -33.27
CA GLY A 486 -13.55 14.12 -32.39
C GLY A 486 -12.64 13.87 -31.20
N TYR A 487 -13.07 14.10 -29.97
CA TYR A 487 -12.24 13.88 -28.78
C TYR A 487 -12.92 13.02 -27.72
N LYS A 488 -12.11 12.37 -26.89
CA LYS A 488 -12.56 11.52 -25.80
C LYS A 488 -11.64 11.66 -24.60
N VAL A 489 -12.20 12.17 -23.50
CA VAL A 489 -11.48 12.31 -22.22
C VAL A 489 -11.22 10.93 -21.63
N CYS A 490 -9.96 10.58 -21.37
CA CYS A 490 -9.61 9.31 -20.73
C CYS A 490 -8.24 9.34 -20.04
N GLY A 491 -8.15 8.64 -18.90
CA GLY A 491 -6.90 8.53 -18.13
C GLY A 491 -5.86 7.60 -18.78
N TYR A 492 -6.26 6.73 -19.72
CA TYR A 492 -5.39 5.76 -20.39
C TYR A 492 -5.08 6.14 -21.85
N HIS A 493 -5.04 7.43 -22.16
CA HIS A 493 -4.99 7.96 -23.53
C HIS A 493 -3.91 7.34 -24.44
N ARG A 494 -2.69 7.07 -23.95
CA ARG A 494 -1.64 6.40 -24.74
C ARG A 494 -2.03 4.98 -25.17
N ALA A 495 -2.63 4.21 -24.26
CA ALA A 495 -3.04 2.85 -24.55
C ALA A 495 -4.28 2.84 -25.47
N VAL A 496 -5.18 3.82 -25.29
CA VAL A 496 -6.36 3.99 -26.15
C VAL A 496 -5.94 4.35 -27.57
N GLU A 497 -5.06 5.35 -27.76
CA GLU A 497 -4.51 5.72 -29.07
C GLU A 497 -3.86 4.53 -29.78
N LYS A 498 -3.02 3.78 -29.07
CA LYS A 498 -2.36 2.60 -29.64
C LYS A 498 -3.36 1.54 -30.12
N GLU A 499 -4.45 1.33 -29.39
CA GLU A 499 -5.52 0.43 -29.83
C GLU A 499 -6.33 1.01 -30.99
N MET A 500 -6.54 2.33 -31.05
CA MET A 500 -7.20 2.98 -32.19
C MET A 500 -6.36 2.84 -33.47
N LEU A 501 -5.05 3.12 -33.42
CA LEU A 501 -4.15 3.06 -34.59
C LEU A 501 -4.00 1.65 -35.18
N LYS A 502 -4.31 0.60 -34.42
CA LYS A 502 -4.41 -0.79 -34.92
C LYS A 502 -5.69 -1.06 -35.72
N ARG A 503 -6.69 -0.19 -35.62
CA ARG A 503 -8.06 -0.42 -36.10
C ARG A 503 -8.53 0.55 -37.18
N THR A 504 -7.81 1.64 -37.39
CA THR A 504 -8.16 2.67 -38.38
C THR A 504 -6.94 3.20 -39.11
N ALA A 505 -7.12 3.56 -40.37
CA ALA A 505 -6.03 3.99 -41.25
C ALA A 505 -5.33 5.28 -40.84
N ALA A 506 -6.01 6.27 -40.22
CA ALA A 506 -5.49 7.61 -39.90
C ALA A 506 -4.26 8.04 -40.75
N PRO A 507 -4.44 8.30 -42.06
CA PRO A 507 -3.36 8.28 -43.04
C PRO A 507 -2.19 9.25 -42.77
N LEU A 508 -2.43 10.34 -42.04
CA LEU A 508 -1.41 11.36 -41.76
C LEU A 508 -0.52 11.02 -40.54
N ASN A 509 -0.80 9.93 -39.83
CA ASN A 509 0.04 9.43 -38.73
C ASN A 509 1.23 8.61 -39.27
N ILE A 510 2.41 9.23 -39.36
CA ILE A 510 3.66 8.54 -39.74
C ILE A 510 4.34 7.88 -38.53
N GLY A 511 4.32 8.55 -37.36
CA GLY A 511 4.91 8.04 -36.12
C GLY A 511 4.02 7.02 -35.40
N ASP A 512 4.61 6.15 -34.58
CA ASP A 512 3.94 5.16 -33.73
C ASP A 512 3.14 4.06 -34.47
N ARG A 513 3.44 3.84 -35.75
CA ARG A 513 2.84 2.79 -36.60
C ARG A 513 3.88 1.85 -37.19
N THR A 514 3.43 0.66 -37.59
CA THR A 514 4.19 -0.19 -38.50
C THR A 514 4.41 0.56 -39.82
N PRO A 515 5.64 0.59 -40.38
CA PRO A 515 5.90 1.30 -41.63
C PRO A 515 4.98 0.83 -42.76
N SER A 516 4.21 1.74 -43.35
CA SER A 516 3.36 1.48 -44.52
C SER A 516 3.95 2.16 -45.78
N PRO A 517 3.64 1.65 -47.00
CA PRO A 517 4.07 2.30 -48.24
C PRO A 517 3.67 3.78 -48.31
N PHE A 518 2.42 4.08 -47.95
CA PHE A 518 1.94 5.46 -47.90
C PHE A 518 2.65 6.30 -46.81
N GLY A 519 2.94 5.71 -45.64
CA GLY A 519 3.69 6.42 -44.59
C GLY A 519 5.09 6.83 -45.03
N ARG A 520 5.78 5.99 -45.82
CA ARG A 520 7.08 6.33 -46.43
C ARG A 520 6.93 7.43 -47.48
N LEU A 521 5.92 7.31 -48.35
CA LEU A 521 5.62 8.34 -49.35
C LEU A 521 5.36 9.70 -48.70
N LEU A 522 4.48 9.76 -47.70
CA LEU A 522 4.17 10.99 -46.98
C LEU A 522 5.38 11.56 -46.22
N SER A 523 6.24 10.69 -45.66
CA SER A 523 7.50 11.11 -45.04
C SER A 523 8.43 11.80 -46.05
N ASN A 524 8.57 11.23 -47.25
CA ASN A 524 9.35 11.82 -48.33
C ASN A 524 8.76 13.15 -48.82
N VAL A 525 7.43 13.23 -48.95
CA VAL A 525 6.72 14.47 -49.33
C VAL A 525 6.96 15.56 -48.28
N ARG A 526 6.88 15.25 -46.98
CA ARG A 526 7.21 16.18 -45.89
C ARG A 526 8.66 16.60 -45.86
N GLN A 527 9.59 15.73 -46.26
CA GLN A 527 11.00 16.08 -46.35
C GLN A 527 11.24 17.06 -47.50
N ARG A 528 10.75 16.74 -48.70
CA ARG A 528 10.87 17.61 -49.89
C ARG A 528 10.24 18.98 -49.66
N PHE A 529 9.06 19.03 -49.04
CA PHE A 529 8.42 20.30 -48.68
C PHE A 529 9.28 21.14 -47.73
N ARG A 530 9.89 20.49 -46.71
CA ARG A 530 10.77 21.21 -45.78
C ARG A 530 11.99 21.78 -46.49
N GLU A 531 12.63 21.00 -47.35
CA GLU A 531 13.84 21.41 -48.08
C GLU A 531 13.55 22.48 -49.13
N ALA A 532 12.45 22.35 -49.88
CA ALA A 532 12.14 23.24 -51.00
C ALA A 532 11.38 24.52 -50.61
N VAL A 533 10.64 24.49 -49.50
CA VAL A 533 9.74 25.60 -49.10
C VAL A 533 10.07 26.07 -47.70
N ALA A 534 9.89 25.22 -46.69
CA ALA A 534 9.94 25.67 -45.30
C ALA A 534 11.34 26.14 -44.87
N ALA A 535 12.41 25.62 -45.48
CA ALA A 535 13.78 26.06 -45.23
C ALA A 535 14.07 27.49 -45.75
N GLY A 536 13.31 27.96 -46.75
CA GLY A 536 13.41 29.32 -47.28
C GLY A 536 12.56 30.35 -46.52
N TRP A 537 11.78 29.91 -45.54
CA TRP A 537 10.97 30.80 -44.71
C TRP A 537 11.81 31.50 -43.64
N GLU A 538 11.43 32.74 -43.32
CA GLU A 538 12.01 33.43 -42.17
C GLU A 538 11.80 32.60 -40.89
N PRO A 539 12.83 32.53 -40.02
CA PRO A 539 12.74 31.78 -38.78
C PRO A 539 11.67 32.37 -37.88
N PRO A 540 10.91 31.53 -37.15
CA PRO A 540 9.84 32.02 -36.28
C PRO A 540 10.43 32.84 -35.12
N PRO A 541 9.67 33.79 -34.57
CA PRO A 541 10.07 34.49 -33.36
C PRO A 541 10.35 33.49 -32.23
N PRO A 542 11.35 33.74 -31.36
CA PRO A 542 11.75 32.81 -30.31
C PRO A 542 10.57 32.54 -29.37
N LYS A 543 10.11 31.28 -29.33
CA LYS A 543 9.05 30.87 -28.41
C LYS A 543 9.61 30.76 -27.00
N ASN A 544 9.16 31.64 -26.10
CA ASN A 544 9.32 31.48 -24.64
C ASN A 544 8.47 30.30 -24.16
N ARG A 545 8.89 29.07 -24.45
CA ARG A 545 8.34 27.86 -23.82
C ARG A 545 9.43 27.21 -22.99
N PRO A 546 9.25 27.01 -21.67
CA PRO A 546 10.20 26.22 -20.90
C PRO A 546 10.26 24.82 -21.53
N ARG A 547 11.48 24.38 -21.89
CA ARG A 547 11.73 23.01 -22.38
C ARG A 547 11.21 22.01 -21.35
N GLN A 548 10.01 21.46 -21.57
CA GLN A 548 9.59 20.26 -20.85
C GLN A 548 10.46 19.10 -21.35
N ARG A 549 11.44 18.70 -20.53
CA ARG A 549 12.23 17.49 -20.76
C ARG A 549 11.27 16.29 -20.87
N ARG A 550 11.40 15.54 -21.98
CA ARG A 550 10.64 14.31 -22.28
C ARG A 550 10.84 13.23 -21.23
#